data_AF-A0A661N2V2-F1
#
_entry.id   AF-A0A661N2V2-F1
#
_cell.length_a   1.000
_cell.length_b   1.000
_cell.length_c   1.000
_cell.angle_alpha   90.00
_cell.angle_beta   90.00
_cell.angle_gamma   90.00
#
_symmetry.space_group_name_H-M   'P 1'
#
loop_
_entity.id
_entity.type
_entity.pdbx_description
1 polymer ?
#
loop_
_entity_poly.entity_id
_entity_poly.type
_entity_poly.pdbx_seq_one_letter_code
_entity_poly.pdbx_strand_id
1 'polypeptide(L)'
;MTEQAEDLRATLDTLHEQLEASDNLGEEARSLLTETLREILAKLAEEDHDAKDEPTNWVDRLRGSIEHFEDSHPDLVHAVDGVARALARVGF
;
A
#
# COMPACT_ATOMS: atom_id res chain seq x y z
N MET A 1 -5.06 7.35 -18.01
CA MET A 1 -5.15 7.32 -16.55
C MET A 1 -6.60 7.49 -16.14
N THR A 2 -7.15 6.50 -15.44
CA THR A 2 -8.51 6.56 -14.89
C THR A 2 -8.47 7.31 -13.56
N GLU A 3 -9.56 8.00 -13.17
CA GLU A 3 -9.66 8.70 -11.87
C GLU A 3 -9.31 7.79 -10.68
N GLN A 4 -9.56 6.48 -10.80
CA GLN A 4 -9.24 5.51 -9.74
C GLN A 4 -7.73 5.24 -9.59
N ALA A 5 -6.97 5.29 -10.69
CA ALA A 5 -5.52 5.13 -10.64
C ALA A 5 -4.83 6.35 -10.01
N GLU A 6 -5.37 7.55 -10.25
CA GLU A 6 -4.89 8.79 -9.64
C GLU A 6 -5.19 8.85 -8.14
N ASP A 7 -6.38 8.41 -7.72
CA ASP A 7 -6.76 8.28 -6.30
C ASP A 7 -5.89 7.27 -5.55
N LEU A 8 -5.64 6.09 -6.15
CA LEU A 8 -4.72 5.10 -5.58
C LEU A 8 -3.32 5.69 -5.42
N ARG A 9 -2.82 6.41 -6.43
CA ARG A 9 -1.51 7.04 -6.37
C ARG A 9 -1.40 8.11 -5.27
N ALA A 10 -2.43 8.95 -5.10
CA ALA A 10 -2.46 9.93 -4.02
C ALA A 10 -2.47 9.27 -2.63
N THR A 11 -3.21 8.16 -2.49
CA THR A 11 -3.29 7.41 -1.24
C THR A 11 -1.95 6.73 -0.91
N LEU A 12 -1.26 6.19 -1.93
CA LEU A 12 0.08 5.62 -1.78
C LEU A 12 1.12 6.67 -1.39
N ASP A 13 1.04 7.87 -1.96
CA ASP A 13 1.92 9.00 -1.62
C ASP A 13 1.76 9.41 -0.16
N THR A 14 0.51 9.52 0.31
CA THR A 14 0.18 9.81 1.72
C THR A 14 0.76 8.74 2.66
N LEU A 15 0.62 7.46 2.31
CA LEU A 15 1.21 6.37 3.11
C LEU A 15 2.74 6.46 3.13
N HIS A 16 3.37 6.82 2.02
CA HIS A 16 4.81 7.01 1.94
C HIS A 16 5.30 8.14 2.84
N GLU A 17 4.64 9.30 2.80
CA GLU A 17 4.97 10.43 3.68
C GLU A 17 4.83 10.06 5.16
N GLN A 18 3.78 9.31 5.53
CA GLN A 18 3.60 8.84 6.91
C GLN A 18 4.67 7.84 7.34
N LEU A 19 5.14 6.98 6.43
CA LEU A 19 6.26 6.07 6.68
C LEU A 19 7.58 6.81 6.88
N GLU A 20 7.80 7.89 6.13
CA GLU A 20 8.98 8.72 6.28
C GLU A 20 8.95 9.54 7.57
N ALA A 21 7.77 10.04 7.96
CA ALA A 21 7.56 10.78 9.21
C ALA A 21 7.56 9.88 10.46
N SER A 22 7.34 8.58 10.31
CA SER A 22 7.33 7.63 11.42
C SER A 22 8.76 7.24 11.83
N ASP A 23 9.33 8.02 12.76
CA ASP A 23 10.68 7.82 13.29
C ASP A 23 10.83 6.51 14.11
N ASN A 24 9.72 5.99 14.66
CA ASN A 24 9.70 4.80 15.52
C ASN A 24 9.13 3.54 14.82
N LEU A 25 9.07 3.55 13.50
CA LEU A 25 8.65 2.38 12.75
C LEU A 25 9.77 1.33 12.75
N GLY A 26 9.46 0.10 13.16
CA GLY A 26 10.40 -1.01 13.09
C GLY A 26 10.92 -1.17 11.65
N GLU A 27 12.23 -1.34 11.50
CA GLU A 27 12.93 -1.39 10.20
C GLU A 27 12.34 -2.46 9.25
N GLU A 28 11.97 -3.62 9.80
CA GLU A 28 11.31 -4.71 9.08
C GLU A 28 9.95 -4.28 8.50
N ALA A 29 9.15 -3.61 9.32
CA ALA A 29 7.81 -3.16 8.96
C ALA A 29 7.86 -2.01 7.94
N ARG A 30 8.86 -1.12 8.08
CA ARG A 30 9.17 -0.06 7.11
C ARG A 30 9.58 -0.65 5.76
N SER A 31 10.46 -1.67 5.76
CA SER A 31 10.89 -2.33 4.53
C SER A 31 9.71 -3.00 3.83
N LEU A 32 8.91 -3.77 4.57
CA LEU A 32 7.78 -4.50 4.00
C LEU A 32 6.74 -3.58 3.37
N LEU A 33 6.39 -2.47 4.03
CA LEU A 33 5.48 -1.48 3.46
C LEU A 33 6.10 -0.77 2.25
N THR A 34 7.36 -0.39 2.31
CA THR A 34 8.06 0.29 1.19
C THR A 34 8.17 -0.61 -0.03
N GLU A 35 8.47 -1.90 0.15
CA GLU A 35 8.50 -2.89 -0.92
C GLU A 35 7.11 -3.04 -1.54
N THR A 36 6.09 -3.23 -0.70
CA THR A 36 4.70 -3.35 -1.18
C THR A 36 4.27 -2.10 -1.94
N LEU A 37 4.57 -0.89 -1.47
CA LEU A 37 4.32 0.38 -2.16
C LEU A 37 4.97 0.43 -3.55
N ARG A 38 6.25 0.06 -3.64
CA ARG A 38 6.99 0.05 -4.92
C ARG A 38 6.43 -0.93 -5.91
N GLU A 39 6.11 -2.14 -5.43
CA GLU A 39 5.51 -3.15 -6.26
C GLU A 39 4.15 -2.60 -6.83
N ILE A 40 3.32 -1.89 -6.05
CA ILE A 40 2.00 -1.40 -6.50
C ILE A 40 2.19 -0.34 -7.57
N LEU A 41 3.11 0.59 -7.32
CA LEU A 41 3.43 1.66 -8.26
C LEU A 41 3.99 1.13 -9.57
N ALA A 42 4.81 0.07 -9.52
CA ALA A 42 5.30 -0.59 -10.73
C ALA A 42 4.15 -1.20 -11.52
N LYS A 43 3.24 -1.93 -10.86
CA LYS A 43 2.04 -2.50 -11.50
C LYS A 43 1.07 -1.44 -12.02
N LEU A 44 0.97 -0.29 -11.37
CA LEU A 44 0.15 0.84 -11.82
C LEU A 44 0.76 1.54 -13.05
N ALA A 45 2.09 1.53 -13.18
CA ALA A 45 2.82 2.10 -14.31
C ALA A 45 2.87 1.17 -15.53
N GLU A 46 2.87 -0.15 -15.29
CA GLU A 46 2.69 -1.16 -16.31
C GLU A 46 1.20 -1.22 -16.70
N GLU A 47 0.72 -0.31 -17.56
CA GLU A 47 -0.66 -0.28 -18.10
C GLU A 47 -1.02 -1.52 -18.98
N ASP A 48 -0.26 -2.64 -18.89
CA ASP A 48 -0.37 -3.82 -19.76
C ASP A 48 -0.79 -5.06 -18.96
N HIS A 49 -2.11 -5.20 -18.79
CA HIS A 49 -2.91 -6.36 -19.17
C HIS A 49 -2.28 -7.78 -19.21
N ASP A 50 -1.50 -8.24 -18.22
CA ASP A 50 -1.38 -9.68 -17.95
C ASP A 50 -1.04 -9.95 -16.47
N ALA A 51 -2.01 -9.68 -15.58
CA ALA A 51 -1.98 -10.16 -14.20
C ALA A 51 -2.33 -11.67 -14.16
N LYS A 52 -1.47 -12.51 -14.73
CA LYS A 52 -1.54 -13.98 -14.60
C LYS A 52 -0.50 -14.55 -13.64
N ASP A 53 0.48 -13.77 -13.23
CA ASP A 53 1.31 -14.12 -12.09
C ASP A 53 0.54 -13.76 -10.82
N GLU A 54 0.25 -14.81 -10.04
CA GLU A 54 -0.50 -14.88 -8.78
C GLU A 54 -1.08 -13.56 -8.25
N PRO A 55 -2.39 -13.51 -7.88
CA PRO A 55 -2.90 -12.44 -7.03
C PRO A 55 -2.22 -12.57 -5.68
N THR A 56 -0.98 -12.08 -5.61
CA THR A 56 -0.29 -11.72 -4.40
C THR A 56 -1.25 -10.75 -3.78
N ASN A 57 -1.99 -11.17 -2.77
CA ASN A 57 -3.13 -10.41 -2.32
C ASN A 57 -2.58 -9.23 -1.51
N TRP A 58 -2.23 -8.16 -2.22
CA TRP A 58 -1.64 -6.93 -1.68
C TRP A 58 -2.50 -6.39 -0.56
N VAL A 59 -3.82 -6.47 -0.74
CA VAL A 59 -4.82 -6.12 0.28
C VAL A 59 -4.63 -6.97 1.53
N ASP A 60 -4.51 -8.28 1.42
CA ASP A 60 -4.24 -9.17 2.57
C ASP A 60 -2.84 -8.95 3.17
N ARG A 61 -1.82 -8.65 2.37
CA ARG A 61 -0.46 -8.35 2.86
C ARG A 61 -0.42 -7.02 3.64
N LEU A 62 -1.03 -5.96 3.10
CA LEU A 62 -1.20 -4.69 3.80
C LEU A 62 -2.00 -4.91 5.09
N ARG A 63 -3.09 -5.69 5.05
CA ARG A 63 -3.90 -6.00 6.23
C ARG A 63 -3.15 -6.80 7.29
N GLY A 64 -2.34 -7.80 6.91
CA GLY A 64 -1.49 -8.51 7.87
C GLY A 64 -0.44 -7.59 8.51
N SER A 65 -0.04 -6.54 7.81
CA SER A 65 0.87 -5.52 8.35
C SER A 65 0.18 -4.59 9.35
N ILE A 66 -1.14 -4.36 9.23
CA ILE A 66 -1.92 -3.56 10.19
C ILE A 66 -1.78 -4.10 11.62
N GLU A 67 -1.79 -5.43 11.78
CA GLU A 67 -1.64 -6.07 13.10
C GLU A 67 -0.32 -5.67 13.80
N HIS A 68 0.73 -5.34 13.01
CA HIS A 68 2.01 -4.86 13.55
C HIS A 68 1.99 -3.38 13.96
N PHE A 69 1.02 -2.60 13.49
CA PHE A 69 0.95 -1.14 13.71
C PHE A 69 -0.19 -0.70 14.62
N GLU A 70 -1.20 -1.54 14.87
CA GLU A 70 -2.39 -1.21 15.66
C GLU A 70 -2.08 -0.60 17.03
N ASP A 71 -1.02 -1.06 17.70
CA ASP A 71 -0.67 -0.58 19.04
C ASP A 71 0.24 0.67 19.01
N SER A 72 1.13 0.76 18.02
CA SER A 72 2.22 1.76 18.01
C SER A 72 1.99 2.93 17.05
N HIS A 73 1.24 2.73 15.97
CA HIS A 73 1.10 3.71 14.89
C HIS A 73 -0.32 3.67 14.27
N PRO A 74 -1.34 4.18 14.99
CA PRO A 74 -2.72 4.16 14.51
C PRO A 74 -2.93 4.96 13.21
N ASP A 75 -2.16 6.03 12.99
CA ASP A 75 -2.22 6.80 11.74
C ASP A 75 -1.78 5.96 10.53
N LEU A 76 -0.74 5.13 10.68
CA LEU A 76 -0.29 4.21 9.64
C LEU A 76 -1.34 3.14 9.35
N VAL A 77 -2.02 2.62 10.37
CA VAL A 77 -3.15 1.68 10.17
C VAL A 77 -4.23 2.30 9.29
N HIS A 78 -4.58 3.56 9.53
CA HIS A 78 -5.56 4.26 8.72
C HIS A 78 -5.11 4.45 7.26
N ALA A 79 -3.85 4.80 7.03
CA ALA A 79 -3.33 4.94 5.67
C ALA A 79 -3.23 3.59 4.93
N VAL A 80 -2.78 2.53 5.62
CA VAL A 80 -2.70 1.17 5.08
C VAL A 80 -4.10 0.63 4.72
N ASP A 81 -5.12 0.85 5.56
CA ASP A 81 -6.52 0.52 5.23
C ASP A 81 -7.04 1.34 4.04
N GLY A 82 -6.67 2.62 3.95
CA GLY A 82 -6.98 3.48 2.81
C GLY A 82 -6.44 2.92 1.49
N VAL A 83 -5.15 2.56 1.46
CA VAL A 83 -4.51 1.95 0.28
C VAL A 83 -5.17 0.61 -0.07
N ALA A 84 -5.44 -0.24 0.91
CA ALA A 84 -6.11 -1.52 0.69
C ALA A 84 -7.50 -1.36 0.06
N ARG A 85 -8.27 -0.36 0.48
CA ARG A 85 -9.58 -0.03 -0.12
C ARG A 85 -9.45 0.54 -1.53
N ALA A 86 -8.45 1.39 -1.77
CA ALA A 86 -8.21 1.96 -3.10
C ALA A 86 -7.81 0.85 -4.09
N LEU A 87 -6.93 -0.07 -3.70
CA LEU A 87 -6.55 -1.26 -4.49
C LEU A 87 -7.78 -2.11 -4.86
N ALA A 88 -8.60 -2.45 -3.87
CA ALA A 88 -9.82 -3.24 -4.09
C ALA A 88 -10.83 -2.54 -5.04
N ARG A 89 -10.84 -1.20 -5.07
CA ARG A 89 -11.69 -0.41 -5.97
C ARG A 89 -11.17 -0.40 -7.40
N VAL A 90 -9.84 -0.40 -7.58
CA VAL A 90 -9.18 -0.47 -8.90
C VAL A 90 -9.27 -1.89 -9.49
N GLY A 91 -9.48 -2.90 -8.63
CA GLY A 91 -9.64 -4.29 -9.04
C GLY A 91 -8.33 -5.10 -9.04
N PHE A 92 -7.38 -4.68 -8.20
CA PHE A 92 -6.17 -5.45 -7.86
C PHE A 92 -6.44 -6.48 -6.77
#